data_AF-A0A166AZ35-F1
#
_entry.id   AF-A0A166AZ35-F1
#
_cell.length_a   1.000
_cell.length_b   1.000
_cell.length_c   1.000
_cell.angle_alpha   90.00
_cell.angle_beta   90.00
_cell.angle_gamma   90.00
#
_symmetry.space_group_name_H-M   'P 1'
#
loop_
_entity.id
_entity.type
_entity.pdbx_description
1 polymer ?
#
loop_
_entity_poly.entity_id
_entity_poly.type
_entity_poly.pdbx_seq_one_letter_code
_entity_poly.pdbx_strand_id
1 'polypeptide(L)'
;MPDDILRCIFEEVAALPDEGWETIGDGTYNDDRAMHPFLLASVCARWRRVALALPGLWTYVGISDEESSDDVAQHIARVPLLLSRSKTAPLDIFVHLYHFDAALTSVMATLAAHASR
;
A
#
# COMPACT_ATOMS: atom_id res chain seq x y z
N MET A 1 12.12 15.37 18.61
CA MET A 1 11.25 14.18 18.62
C MET A 1 12.10 12.94 18.42
N PRO A 2 12.09 12.01 19.38
CA PRO A 2 12.71 10.70 19.29
C PRO A 2 12.12 9.83 18.16
N ASP A 3 12.88 8.85 17.67
CA ASP A 3 12.47 7.99 16.54
C ASP A 3 11.37 6.99 16.93
N ASP A 4 11.29 6.60 18.20
CA ASP A 4 10.21 5.79 18.79
C ASP A 4 8.87 6.51 18.76
N ILE A 5 8.83 7.83 19.02
CA ILE A 5 7.60 8.61 18.90
C ILE A 5 7.13 8.69 17.45
N LEU A 6 8.06 8.85 16.49
CA LEU A 6 7.73 8.80 15.06
C LEU A 6 7.13 7.45 14.66
N ARG A 7 7.73 6.36 15.16
CA ARG A 7 7.25 5.01 14.88
C ARG A 7 5.85 4.79 15.44
N CYS A 8 5.57 5.19 16.68
CA CYS A 8 4.22 5.13 17.23
C CYS A 8 3.22 5.90 16.36
N ILE A 9 3.55 7.14 15.94
CA ILE A 9 2.66 7.91 15.04
C ILE A 9 2.40 7.15 13.74
N PHE A 10 3.42 6.54 13.15
CA PHE A 10 3.28 5.84 11.86
C PHE A 10 2.50 4.54 12.00
N GLU A 11 2.66 3.82 13.12
CA GLU A 11 1.88 2.63 13.46
C GLU A 11 0.40 3.00 13.63
N GLU A 12 0.10 4.10 14.34
CA GLU A 12 -1.28 4.60 14.49
C GLU A 12 -1.88 5.03 13.14
N VAL A 13 -1.11 5.71 12.28
CA VAL A 13 -1.57 6.07 10.92
C VAL A 13 -1.87 4.82 10.08
N ALA A 14 -1.04 3.77 10.19
CA ALA A 14 -1.27 2.50 9.49
C ALA A 14 -2.48 1.73 10.03
N ALA A 15 -2.84 1.95 11.30
CA ALA A 15 -3.95 1.29 11.99
C ALA A 15 -5.26 2.10 11.95
N LEU A 16 -5.27 3.27 11.31
CA LEU A 16 -6.51 4.05 11.15
C LEU A 16 -7.58 3.18 10.48
N PRO A 17 -8.83 3.19 11.00
CA PRO A 17 -9.90 2.40 10.44
C PRO A 17 -10.17 2.85 9.00
N ASP A 18 -10.33 1.87 8.12
CA ASP A 18 -10.75 2.06 6.74
C ASP A 18 -12.27 1.80 6.70
N GLU A 19 -13.06 2.88 6.80
CA GLU A 19 -14.54 2.79 6.79
C GLU A 19 -15.06 2.12 5.51
N GLY A 20 -14.27 2.17 4.43
CA GLY A 20 -14.55 1.48 3.17
C GLY A 20 -14.06 0.04 3.14
N TRP A 21 -13.65 -0.56 4.26
CA TRP A 21 -13.12 -1.93 4.29
C TRP A 21 -13.48 -2.66 5.59
N GLU A 22 -14.75 -2.61 5.97
CA GLU A 22 -15.23 -3.31 7.17
C GLU A 22 -15.33 -4.83 6.98
N THR A 23 -15.56 -5.29 5.75
CA THR A 23 -15.71 -6.73 5.44
C THR A 23 -14.91 -7.16 4.21
N ILE A 24 -14.40 -8.39 4.23
CA ILE A 24 -13.67 -8.95 3.09
C ILE A 24 -14.64 -9.10 1.91
N GLY A 25 -14.28 -8.50 0.77
CA GLY A 25 -15.04 -8.57 -0.48
C GLY A 25 -16.07 -7.47 -0.67
N ASP A 26 -16.24 -6.59 0.32
CA ASP A 26 -17.08 -5.40 0.23
C ASP A 26 -16.28 -4.20 0.74
N GLY A 27 -15.78 -3.41 -0.21
CA GLY A 27 -15.01 -2.23 0.09
C GLY A 27 -14.71 -1.36 -1.12
N THR A 28 -14.14 -0.19 -0.86
CA THR A 28 -13.76 0.79 -1.88
C THR A 28 -12.26 1.07 -1.83
N TYR A 29 -11.72 1.54 -2.96
CA TYR A 29 -10.35 2.03 -2.99
C TYR A 29 -10.19 3.19 -1.99
N ASN A 30 -9.10 3.17 -1.22
CA ASN A 30 -8.79 4.19 -0.23
C ASN A 30 -7.47 4.89 -0.63
N ASP A 31 -7.60 6.05 -1.29
CA ASP A 31 -6.46 6.83 -1.78
C ASP A 31 -5.57 7.34 -0.62
N ASP A 32 -6.20 7.85 0.45
CA ASP A 32 -5.47 8.33 1.63
C ASP A 32 -4.58 7.23 2.21
N ARG A 33 -5.12 6.02 2.40
CA ARG A 33 -4.40 4.85 2.89
C ARG A 33 -3.28 4.42 1.94
N ALA A 34 -3.52 4.47 0.62
CA ALA A 34 -2.49 4.20 -0.38
C ALA A 34 -1.34 5.22 -0.35
N MET A 35 -1.63 6.46 0.02
CA MET A 35 -0.69 7.58 0.02
C MET A 35 0.05 7.78 1.34
N HIS A 36 -0.53 7.43 2.49
CA HIS A 36 0.07 7.59 3.82
C HIS A 36 1.56 7.18 3.90
N PRO A 37 1.99 6.01 3.38
CA PRO A 37 3.38 5.57 3.50
C PRO A 37 4.36 6.50 2.79
N PHE A 38 3.92 7.04 1.66
CA PHE A 38 4.71 7.94 0.81
C PHE A 38 4.72 9.35 1.38
N LEU A 39 3.58 9.84 1.86
CA LEU A 39 3.45 11.14 2.51
C LEU A 39 4.34 11.20 3.76
N LEU A 40 4.25 10.22 4.65
CA LEU A 40 5.09 10.13 5.84
C LEU A 40 6.59 10.04 5.47
N ALA A 41 6.94 9.26 4.44
CA ALA A 41 8.31 9.16 3.97
C ALA A 41 8.84 10.41 3.23
N SER A 42 7.97 11.35 2.86
CA SER A 42 8.34 12.55 2.10
C SER A 42 8.76 13.73 2.98
N VAL A 43 8.28 13.80 4.23
CA VAL A 43 8.39 14.98 5.11
C VAL A 43 9.84 15.44 5.33
N CYS A 44 10.73 14.55 5.78
CA CYS A 44 12.16 14.84 5.90
C CYS A 44 12.98 13.54 5.89
N ALA A 45 14.31 13.65 5.78
CA ALA A 45 15.20 12.49 5.75
C ALA A 45 15.06 11.58 6.99
N ARG A 46 14.75 12.15 8.16
CA ARG A 46 14.51 11.36 9.38
C ARG A 46 13.22 10.54 9.29
N TRP A 47 12.12 11.16 8.86
CA TRP A 47 10.83 10.48 8.72
C TRP A 47 10.90 9.38 7.66
N ARG A 48 11.58 9.65 6.54
CA ARG A 48 11.85 8.65 5.51
C ARG A 48 12.54 7.41 6.08
N ARG A 49 13.58 7.61 6.91
CA ARG A 49 14.31 6.48 7.51
C ARG A 49 13.40 5.65 8.41
N VAL A 50 12.58 6.29 9.24
CA VAL A 50 11.64 5.60 10.13
C VAL A 50 10.55 4.86 9.33
N ALA A 51 9.97 5.51 8.32
CA ALA A 51 8.93 4.92 7.47
C ALA A 51 9.45 3.68 6.72
N LEU A 52 10.67 3.75 6.16
CA LEU A 52 11.30 2.61 5.47
C LEU A 52 11.67 1.46 6.43
N ALA A 53 11.86 1.74 7.71
CA ALA A 53 12.17 0.74 8.72
C ALA A 53 10.94 0.01 9.26
N LEU A 54 9.73 0.50 8.95
CA LEU A 54 8.46 -0.01 9.48
C LEU A 54 7.67 -0.75 8.39
N PRO A 55 7.76 -2.10 8.32
CA PRO A 55 7.13 -2.86 7.23
C PRO A 55 5.60 -2.77 7.25
N GLY A 56 4.99 -2.69 8.43
CA GLY A 56 3.54 -2.55 8.61
C GLY A 56 2.94 -1.29 7.98
N LEU A 57 3.77 -0.31 7.64
CA LEU A 57 3.32 0.88 6.92
C LEU A 57 3.07 0.60 5.42
N TRP A 58 3.65 -0.45 4.84
CA TRP A 58 3.64 -0.68 3.39
C TRP A 58 2.72 -1.85 2.98
N THR A 59 1.70 -2.16 3.81
CA THR A 59 0.87 -3.37 3.68
C THR A 59 -0.34 -3.20 2.76
N TYR A 60 -0.81 -1.98 2.55
CA TYR A 60 -1.93 -1.70 1.67
C TYR A 60 -1.51 -1.72 0.20
N VAL A 61 -2.12 -2.60 -0.59
CA VAL A 61 -1.94 -2.71 -2.04
C VAL A 61 -3.32 -2.54 -2.68
N GLY A 62 -3.63 -1.32 -3.12
CA GLY A 62 -4.88 -1.02 -3.82
C GLY A 62 -4.67 -0.79 -5.31
N ILE A 63 -5.53 -1.40 -6.12
CA ILE A 63 -5.55 -1.30 -7.59
C ILE A 63 -6.99 -1.09 -8.01
N SER A 64 -7.30 0.07 -8.59
CA SER A 64 -8.62 0.42 -9.11
C SER A 64 -8.48 0.97 -10.54
N ASP A 65 -9.36 0.58 -11.46
CA ASP A 65 -9.48 1.18 -12.81
C ASP A 65 -10.70 2.10 -12.97
N GLU A 66 -11.33 2.48 -11.86
CA GLU A 66 -12.33 3.55 -11.83
C GLU A 66 -11.74 4.94 -12.13
N GLU A 67 -10.44 5.10 -11.85
CA GLU A 67 -9.70 6.33 -12.13
C GLU A 67 -9.15 6.35 -13.55
N SER A 68 -8.52 7.47 -13.95
CA SER A 68 -7.99 7.58 -15.31
C SER A 68 -6.91 6.52 -15.58
N SER A 69 -6.68 6.15 -16.84
CA SER A 69 -5.69 5.12 -17.20
C SER A 69 -4.28 5.43 -16.67
N ASP A 70 -3.93 6.71 -16.54
CA ASP A 70 -2.63 7.16 -16.04
C ASP A 70 -2.48 6.93 -14.52
N ASP A 71 -3.58 6.95 -13.77
CA ASP A 71 -3.60 6.70 -12.33
C ASP A 71 -3.42 5.20 -12.04
N VAL A 72 -4.10 4.33 -12.81
CA VAL A 72 -3.94 2.87 -12.74
C VAL A 72 -2.50 2.45 -12.96
N ALA A 73 -1.83 2.99 -13.99
CA ALA A 73 -0.45 2.67 -14.29
C ALA A 73 0.50 3.05 -13.13
N GLN A 74 0.25 4.17 -12.46
CA GLN A 74 1.02 4.61 -11.31
C GLN A 74 0.80 3.71 -10.09
N HIS A 75 -0.43 3.29 -9.82
CA HIS A 75 -0.72 2.33 -8.75
C HIS A 75 0.00 1.00 -9.00
N ILE A 76 -0.09 0.47 -10.22
CA ILE A 76 0.60 -0.76 -10.64
C ILE A 76 2.12 -0.61 -10.47
N ALA A 77 2.70 0.52 -10.88
CA ALA A 77 4.14 0.77 -10.76
C ALA A 77 4.62 0.80 -9.31
N ARG A 78 3.75 1.09 -8.34
CA ARG A 78 4.07 1.12 -6.90
C ARG A 78 4.02 -0.27 -6.25
N VAL A 79 3.33 -1.24 -6.84
CA VAL A 79 3.14 -2.58 -6.23
C VAL A 79 4.46 -3.26 -5.89
N PRO A 80 5.47 -3.37 -6.78
CA PRO A 80 6.74 -4.03 -6.43
C PRO A 80 7.45 -3.35 -5.26
N LEU A 81 7.32 -2.02 -5.16
CA LEU A 81 7.91 -1.24 -4.09
C LEU A 81 7.23 -1.49 -2.74
N LEU A 82 5.89 -1.55 -2.74
CA LEU A 82 5.09 -1.87 -1.55
C LEU A 82 5.45 -3.26 -1.02
N LEU A 83 5.42 -4.27 -1.90
CA LEU A 83 5.79 -5.65 -1.57
C LEU A 83 7.23 -5.78 -1.08
N SER A 84 8.17 -5.05 -1.66
CA SER A 84 9.57 -5.05 -1.19
C SER A 84 9.70 -4.48 0.23
N ARG A 85 8.82 -3.56 0.64
CA ARG A 85 8.90 -2.86 1.93
C ARG A 85 8.04 -3.48 3.02
N SER A 86 6.94 -4.13 2.66
CA SER A 86 6.08 -4.90 3.58
C SER A 86 6.79 -6.11 4.19
N LYS A 87 7.82 -6.65 3.51
CA LYS A 87 8.59 -7.81 3.93
C LYS A 87 7.70 -9.04 4.16
N THR A 88 7.44 -9.40 5.41
CA THR A 88 6.59 -10.52 5.82
C THR A 88 5.36 -10.04 6.61
N ALA A 89 5.09 -8.73 6.62
CA ALA A 89 3.89 -8.20 7.22
C ALA A 89 2.65 -8.68 6.42
N PRO A 90 1.54 -9.00 7.10
CA PRO A 90 0.28 -9.30 6.42
C PRO A 90 -0.10 -8.16 5.47
N LEU A 91 -0.52 -8.51 4.25
CA LEU A 91 -0.93 -7.54 3.24
C LEU A 91 -2.45 -7.38 3.23
N ASP A 92 -2.89 -6.14 3.00
CA ASP A 92 -4.29 -5.80 2.73
C ASP A 92 -4.39 -5.43 1.25
N ILE A 93 -5.06 -6.27 0.46
CA ILE A 93 -5.06 -6.18 -1.01
C ILE A 93 -6.47 -5.87 -1.54
N PHE A 94 -6.60 -4.75 -2.25
CA PHE A 94 -7.83 -4.32 -2.93
C PHE A 94 -7.61 -4.35 -4.43
N VAL A 95 -8.52 -5.02 -5.13
CA VAL A 95 -8.50 -5.11 -6.59
C VAL A 95 -9.92 -4.90 -7.09
N HIS A 96 -10.15 -3.77 -7.74
CA HIS A 96 -11.41 -3.46 -8.41
C HIS A 96 -11.13 -3.07 -9.85
N LEU A 97 -11.45 -3.99 -10.77
CA LEU A 97 -11.06 -3.86 -12.17
C LEU A 97 -12.23 -4.22 -13.07
N TYR A 98 -12.61 -3.28 -13.93
CA TYR A 98 -13.56 -3.50 -15.01
C TYR A 98 -12.88 -4.09 -16.26
N HIS A 99 -11.59 -3.83 -16.45
CA HIS A 99 -10.82 -4.29 -17.61
C HIS A 99 -9.68 -5.22 -17.21
N PHE A 100 -9.58 -6.37 -17.89
CA PHE A 100 -8.50 -7.33 -17.70
C PHE A 100 -7.44 -7.15 -18.79
N ASP A 101 -6.22 -6.77 -18.42
CA ASP A 101 -5.13 -6.54 -19.36
C ASP A 101 -3.81 -7.23 -18.94
N ALA A 102 -2.76 -7.00 -19.73
CA ALA A 102 -1.43 -7.56 -19.46
C ALA A 102 -0.79 -7.02 -18.17
N ALA A 103 -1.11 -5.79 -17.76
CA ALA A 103 -0.56 -5.18 -16.56
C ALA A 103 -1.10 -5.88 -15.31
N LEU A 104 -2.39 -6.21 -15.28
CA LEU A 104 -2.98 -7.01 -14.20
C LEU A 104 -2.30 -8.38 -14.06
N THR A 105 -2.04 -9.04 -15.19
CA THR A 105 -1.36 -10.35 -15.18
C THR A 105 0.02 -10.26 -14.52
N SER A 106 0.75 -9.17 -14.78
CA SER A 106 2.05 -8.90 -14.16
C SER A 106 1.92 -8.65 -12.64
N VAL A 107 0.91 -7.89 -12.22
CA VAL A 107 0.66 -7.64 -10.80
C VAL A 107 0.31 -8.92 -10.05
N MET A 108 -0.62 -9.72 -10.58
CA MET A 108 -1.02 -10.98 -9.96
C MET A 108 0.15 -11.95 -9.85
N ALA A 109 1.02 -12.02 -10.87
CA ALA A 109 2.25 -12.80 -10.81
C ALA A 109 3.20 -12.31 -9.70
N THR A 110 3.32 -10.99 -9.53
CA THR A 110 4.16 -10.38 -8.49
C THR A 110 3.61 -10.67 -7.08
N LEU A 111 2.29 -10.57 -6.89
CA LEU A 111 1.62 -10.92 -5.63
C LEU A 111 1.81 -12.41 -5.30
N ALA A 112 1.63 -13.29 -6.28
CA ALA A 112 1.83 -14.74 -6.11
C ALA A 112 3.28 -15.09 -5.75
N ALA A 113 4.26 -14.45 -6.38
CA ALA A 113 5.67 -14.62 -6.05
C ALA A 113 6.01 -14.13 -4.63
N HIS A 114 5.32 -13.09 -4.15
CA HIS A 114 5.48 -12.60 -2.78
C HIS A 114 4.83 -13.52 -1.75
N ALA A 115 3.65 -14.09 -2.04
CA ALA A 115 2.93 -15.01 -1.16
C ALA A 115 3.63 -16.36 -0.93
N SER A 116 4.60 -16.71 -1.78
CA SER A 116 5.36 -17.96 -1.71
C SER A 116 6.70 -17.85 -0.97
N ARG A 117 7.03 -16.68 -0.43
CA ARG A 117 8.21 -16.43 0.42
C ARG A 117 7.93 -16.71 1.88
#